data_AF-A0A1G5X7V8-F1
#
_entry.id   AF-A0A1G5X7V8-F1
#
_cell.length_a   1.000
_cell.length_b   1.000
_cell.length_c   1.000
_cell.angle_alpha   90.00
_cell.angle_beta   90.00
_cell.angle_gamma   90.00
#
_symmetry.space_group_name_H-M   'P 1'
#
loop_
_entity.id
_entity.type
_entity.pdbx_description
1 polymer ?
#
loop_
_entity_poly.entity_id
_entity_poly.type
_entity_poly.pdbx_seq_one_letter_code
_entity_poly.pdbx_strand_id
1 'polypeptide(L)'
;MGFIPLFLTVSGACLLFFLTVKNTMQRKLNMQRELLSKIALAHPEIGLILGEISDPDTVLESLKKANPDKKVSKKNLEAIRQLKINKYQYNGLIKKAPYNWIAKIAGFQSI
;
A
#
# COMPACT_ATOMS: atom_id res chain seq x y z
N MET A 1 35.64 -27.12 10.95
CA MET A 1 34.77 -27.15 9.76
C MET A 1 33.27 -26.98 10.09
N GLY A 2 32.89 -26.12 11.05
CA GLY A 2 31.48 -25.90 11.44
C GLY A 2 30.90 -24.53 11.09
N PHE A 3 31.71 -23.63 10.53
CA PHE A 3 31.34 -22.22 10.34
C PHE A 3 30.71 -21.93 8.96
N ILE A 4 31.06 -22.72 7.94
CA ILE A 4 30.49 -22.60 6.58
C ILE A 4 28.97 -22.84 6.56
N PRO A 5 28.42 -23.89 7.23
CA PRO A 5 26.98 -24.09 7.30
C PRO A 5 26.22 -22.96 7.98
N LEU A 6 26.82 -22.34 9.02
CA LEU A 6 26.22 -21.21 9.75
C LEU A 6 26.09 -19.97 8.86
N PHE A 7 27.11 -19.65 8.08
CA PHE A 7 27.02 -18.52 7.14
C PHE A 7 25.99 -18.76 6.05
N LEU A 8 25.86 -19.99 5.58
CA LEU A 8 24.92 -20.34 4.51
C LEU A 8 23.46 -20.24 5.00
N THR A 9 23.19 -20.67 6.24
CA THR A 9 21.86 -20.52 6.84
C THR A 9 21.53 -19.07 7.18
N VAL A 10 22.47 -18.31 7.74
CA VAL A 10 22.27 -16.89 8.07
C VAL A 10 22.06 -16.06 6.80
N SER A 11 22.88 -16.26 5.76
CA SER A 11 22.69 -15.56 4.48
C SER A 11 21.36 -15.91 3.82
N GLY A 12 20.95 -17.19 3.84
CA GLY A 12 19.63 -17.62 3.37
C GLY A 12 18.49 -16.95 4.14
N ALA A 13 18.59 -16.87 5.47
CA ALA A 13 17.60 -16.18 6.30
C ALA A 13 17.52 -14.68 5.99
N CYS A 14 18.65 -14.00 5.82
CA CYS A 14 18.70 -12.59 5.41
C CYS A 14 18.03 -12.36 4.05
N LEU A 15 18.28 -13.24 3.07
CA LEU A 15 17.68 -13.16 1.74
C LEU A 15 16.16 -13.38 1.79
N LEU A 16 15.70 -14.41 2.52
CA LEU A 16 14.28 -14.67 2.72
C LEU A 16 13.58 -13.49 3.41
N PHE A 17 14.24 -12.91 4.42
CA PHE A 17 13.73 -11.71 5.09
C PHE A 17 13.58 -10.53 4.11
N PHE A 18 14.61 -10.25 3.30
CA PHE A 18 14.56 -9.22 2.27
C PHE A 18 13.39 -9.42 1.29
N LEU A 19 13.26 -10.63 0.73
CA LEU A 19 12.19 -10.96 -0.21
C LEU A 19 10.81 -10.85 0.42
N THR A 20 10.65 -11.30 1.66
CA THR A 20 9.38 -11.25 2.39
C THR A 20 8.92 -9.81 2.58
N VAL A 21 9.82 -8.92 3.00
CA VAL A 21 9.50 -7.50 3.20
C VAL A 21 9.19 -6.84 1.85
N LYS A 22 10.01 -7.07 0.83
CA LYS A 22 9.79 -6.54 -0.52
C LYS A 22 8.42 -6.94 -1.06
N ASN A 23 8.08 -8.23 -0.97
CA ASN A 23 6.79 -8.75 -1.44
C ASN A 23 5.61 -8.18 -0.64
N THR A 24 5.78 -8.04 0.69
CA THR A 24 4.74 -7.44 1.55
C THR A 24 4.48 -5.97 1.18
N MET A 25 5.54 -5.19 0.95
CA MET A 25 5.44 -3.79 0.54
C MET A 25 4.80 -3.64 -0.84
N GLN A 26 5.22 -4.47 -1.81
CA GLN A 26 4.63 -4.49 -3.14
C GLN A 26 3.14 -4.84 -3.09
N ARG A 27 2.76 -5.83 -2.28
CA ARG A 27 1.36 -6.23 -2.10
C ARG A 27 0.50 -5.08 -1.55
N LYS A 28 1.02 -4.29 -0.61
CA LYS A 28 0.31 -3.12 -0.07
C LYS A 28 0.13 -2.02 -1.12
N LEU A 29 1.13 -1.78 -1.96
CA LEU A 29 1.01 -0.86 -3.10
C LEU A 29 -0.05 -1.33 -4.11
N ASN A 30 -0.03 -2.61 -4.46
CA ASN A 30 -1.00 -3.19 -5.38
C ASN A 30 -2.42 -3.10 -4.81
N MET A 31 -2.60 -3.41 -3.51
CA MET A 31 -3.89 -3.27 -2.82
C MET A 31 -4.41 -1.82 -2.88
N GLN A 32 -3.53 -0.83 -2.73
CA GLN A 32 -3.92 0.57 -2.85
C GLN A 32 -4.42 0.90 -4.26
N ARG A 33 -3.69 0.45 -5.30
CA ARG A 33 -4.10 0.63 -6.70
C ARG A 33 -5.42 -0.08 -7.02
N GLU A 34 -5.61 -1.30 -6.52
CA GLU A 34 -6.84 -2.07 -6.71
C GLU A 34 -8.05 -1.41 -6.03
N LEU A 35 -7.88 -0.87 -4.83
CA LEU A 35 -8.96 -0.16 -4.14
C LEU A 35 -9.31 1.14 -4.87
N LEU A 36 -8.31 1.88 -5.36
CA LEU A 36 -8.53 3.07 -6.16
C LEU A 36 -9.22 2.76 -7.49
N SER A 37 -8.82 1.69 -8.19
CA SER A 37 -9.48 1.29 -9.44
C SER A 37 -10.92 0.85 -9.21
N LYS A 38 -11.22 0.14 -8.12
CA LYS A 38 -12.61 -0.20 -7.75
C LYS A 38 -13.46 1.04 -7.48
N ILE A 39 -12.90 2.06 -6.83
CA ILE A 39 -13.59 3.34 -6.59
C ILE A 39 -13.80 4.10 -7.90
N ALA A 40 -12.79 4.16 -8.76
CA ALA A 40 -12.87 4.82 -10.07
C ALA A 40 -13.90 4.15 -10.99
N LEU A 41 -13.98 2.82 -11.01
CA LEU A 41 -15.01 2.08 -11.75
C LEU A 41 -16.42 2.33 -11.20
N ALA A 42 -16.55 2.45 -9.88
CA ALA A 42 -17.85 2.73 -9.24
C ALA A 42 -18.29 4.19 -9.45
N HIS A 43 -17.35 5.12 -9.67
CA HIS A 43 -17.60 6.55 -9.85
C HIS A 43 -16.70 7.12 -10.95
N PRO A 44 -17.05 6.91 -12.23
CA PRO A 44 -16.29 7.46 -13.36
C PRO A 44 -16.27 9.00 -13.37
N GLU A 45 -17.20 9.63 -12.66
CA GLU A 45 -17.36 11.09 -12.51
C GLU A 45 -16.19 11.78 -11.79
N ILE A 46 -15.36 11.02 -11.09
CA ILE A 46 -14.29 11.55 -10.23
C ILE A 46 -13.02 11.83 -11.02
N GLY A 47 -12.92 11.33 -12.25
CA GLY A 47 -11.74 11.55 -13.09
C GLY A 47 -10.43 11.10 -12.43
N LEU A 48 -10.50 10.14 -11.48
CA LEU A 48 -9.32 9.54 -10.88
C LEU A 48 -8.56 8.82 -11.98
N ILE A 49 -7.34 9.30 -12.26
CA ILE A 49 -6.46 8.68 -13.23
C ILE A 49 -6.17 7.26 -12.72
N LEU A 50 -6.63 6.26 -13.46
CA LEU A 50 -6.41 4.84 -13.16
C LEU A 50 -4.91 4.58 -12.97
N GLY A 51 -4.52 4.27 -11.73
CA GLY A 51 -3.14 3.91 -11.38
C GLY A 51 -2.34 4.98 -10.65
N GLU A 52 -2.85 6.21 -10.52
CA GLU A 52 -2.23 7.21 -9.66
C GLU A 52 -2.49 6.90 -8.18
N ILE A 53 -1.44 6.93 -7.39
CA ILE A 53 -1.50 6.75 -5.94
C ILE A 53 -1.98 8.07 -5.34
N SER A 54 -3.29 8.28 -5.29
CA SER A 54 -3.90 9.46 -4.68
C SER A 54 -4.11 9.28 -3.17
N ASP A 55 -4.08 10.41 -2.45
CA ASP A 55 -4.34 10.46 -1.02
C ASP A 55 -5.79 10.02 -0.72
N PRO A 56 -6.04 9.08 0.22
CA PRO A 56 -7.41 8.66 0.56
C PRO A 56 -8.36 9.81 0.94
N ASP A 57 -7.83 10.91 1.48
CA ASP A 57 -8.62 12.09 1.84
C ASP A 57 -9.08 12.88 0.62
N THR A 58 -8.22 13.05 -0.40
CA THR A 58 -8.62 13.72 -1.65
C THR A 58 -9.65 12.89 -2.42
N VAL A 59 -9.52 11.56 -2.40
CA VAL A 59 -10.52 10.64 -2.98
C VAL A 59 -11.89 10.80 -2.31
N LEU A 60 -11.91 10.94 -0.98
CA LEU A 60 -13.15 11.15 -0.22
C LEU A 60 -13.80 12.50 -0.55
N GLU A 61 -13.01 13.57 -0.65
CA GLU A 61 -13.51 14.90 -1.01
C GLU A 61 -14.07 14.92 -2.42
N SER A 62 -13.38 14.33 -3.39
CA SER A 62 -13.86 14.26 -4.77
C SER A 62 -15.12 13.40 -4.90
N LEU A 63 -15.24 12.31 -4.13
CA LEU A 63 -16.47 11.51 -4.01
C LEU A 63 -17.66 12.34 -3.47
N LYS A 64 -17.42 13.15 -2.43
CA LYS A 64 -18.47 14.02 -1.85
C LYS A 64 -18.88 15.15 -2.80
N LYS A 65 -17.93 15.71 -3.55
CA LYS A 65 -18.20 16.76 -4.54
C LYS A 65 -18.94 16.23 -5.76
N ALA A 66 -18.62 15.02 -6.23
CA ALA A 66 -19.29 14.39 -7.37
C ALA A 66 -20.73 13.97 -7.04
N ASN A 67 -21.00 13.54 -5.80
CA ASN A 67 -22.34 13.12 -5.38
C ASN A 67 -22.77 13.81 -4.08
N PRO A 68 -23.19 15.09 -4.13
CA PRO A 68 -23.66 15.83 -2.94
C PRO A 68 -24.97 15.26 -2.36
N ASP A 69 -25.83 14.65 -3.19
CA ASP A 69 -27.17 14.19 -2.80
C ASP A 69 -27.29 12.68 -2.51
N LYS A 70 -26.31 11.86 -2.91
CA LYS A 70 -26.34 10.40 -2.64
C LYS A 70 -25.46 10.06 -1.45
N LYS A 71 -26.06 9.45 -0.41
CA LYS A 71 -25.33 8.76 0.65
C LYS A 71 -24.28 7.85 0.02
N VAL A 72 -23.00 8.15 0.23
CA VAL A 72 -21.87 7.30 -0.18
C VAL A 72 -22.17 5.87 0.26
N SER A 73 -22.24 4.95 -0.70
CA SER A 73 -22.57 3.55 -0.42
C SER A 73 -21.64 2.99 0.65
N LYS A 74 -22.17 2.18 1.58
CA LYS A 74 -21.40 1.58 2.68
C LYS A 74 -20.12 0.88 2.18
N LYS A 75 -20.20 0.23 1.00
CA LYS A 75 -19.07 -0.43 0.33
C LYS A 75 -17.94 0.53 -0.03
N ASN A 76 -18.28 1.74 -0.48
CA ASN A 76 -17.29 2.76 -0.87
C ASN A 76 -16.63 3.38 0.37
N LEU A 77 -17.42 3.62 1.43
CA LEU A 77 -16.88 4.10 2.70
C LEU A 77 -15.91 3.07 3.31
N GLU A 78 -16.24 1.78 3.23
CA GLU A 78 -15.35 0.70 3.65
C GLU A 78 -14.06 0.66 2.82
N ALA A 79 -14.15 0.79 1.49
CA ALA A 79 -12.98 0.85 0.61
C ALA A 79 -12.06 2.03 0.95
N ILE A 80 -12.61 3.22 1.23
CA ILE A 80 -11.83 4.39 1.66
C ILE A 80 -11.18 4.14 3.03
N ARG A 81 -11.90 3.50 3.96
CA ARG A 81 -11.33 3.15 5.26
C ARG A 81 -10.17 2.17 5.11
N GLN A 82 -10.30 1.17 4.24
CA GLN A 82 -9.23 0.24 3.90
C GLN A 82 -8.03 0.96 3.27
N LEU A 83 -8.26 1.94 2.39
CA LEU A 83 -7.20 2.79 1.83
C LEU A 83 -6.43 3.55 2.92
N LYS A 84 -7.14 4.19 3.85
CA LYS A 84 -6.51 4.90 4.99
C LYS A 84 -5.67 3.97 5.87
N ILE A 85 -6.23 2.81 6.22
CA ILE A 85 -5.52 1.81 7.02
C ILE A 85 -4.27 1.32 6.28
N ASN A 86 -4.39 1.04 4.98
CA ASN A 86 -3.27 0.56 4.19
C ASN A 86 -2.16 1.61 4.09
N LYS A 87 -2.49 2.88 3.83
CA LYS A 87 -1.53 4.00 3.84
C LYS A 87 -0.80 4.10 5.18
N TYR A 88 -1.53 4.08 6.30
CA TYR A 88 -0.94 4.12 7.64
C TYR A 88 0.02 2.96 7.88
N GLN A 89 -0.40 1.72 7.59
CA GLN A 89 0.43 0.54 7.79
C GLN A 89 1.67 0.53 6.88
N TYR A 90 1.51 0.91 5.62
CA TYR A 90 2.59 0.97 4.65
C TYR A 90 3.65 2.01 5.06
N ASN A 91 3.23 3.23 5.40
CA ASN A 91 4.13 4.26 5.90
C ASN A 91 4.78 3.88 7.22
N GLY A 92 4.08 3.13 8.08
CA GLY A 92 4.64 2.55 9.29
C GLY A 92 5.81 1.61 9.00
N LEU A 93 5.68 0.74 7.99
CA LEU A 93 6.75 -0.17 7.57
C LEU A 93 7.96 0.58 6.98
N ILE A 94 7.74 1.68 6.26
CA ILE A 94 8.84 2.52 5.73
C ILE A 94 9.65 3.16 6.85
N LYS A 95 9.01 3.58 7.95
CA LYS A 95 9.69 4.27 9.05
C LYS A 95 10.39 3.29 10.02
N LYS A 96 9.84 2.09 10.20
CA LYS A 96 10.26 1.16 11.25
C LYS A 96 11.47 0.31 10.86
N ALA A 97 12.48 0.23 11.73
CA ALA A 97 13.56 -0.75 11.59
C ALA A 97 13.09 -2.17 12.00
N PRO A 98 13.64 -3.26 11.43
CA PRO A 98 14.62 -3.26 10.36
C PRO A 98 14.01 -2.78 9.03
N TYR A 99 12.75 -3.07 8.69
CA TYR A 99 12.08 -2.81 7.38
C TYR A 99 12.49 -1.56 6.56
N ASN A 100 12.74 -0.42 7.19
CA ASN A 100 13.16 0.84 6.56
C ASN A 100 14.36 0.71 5.58
N TRP A 101 15.35 -0.12 5.89
CA TRP A 101 16.52 -0.37 5.02
C TRP A 101 16.13 -1.05 3.71
N ILE A 102 15.23 -2.04 3.77
CA ILE A 102 14.72 -2.78 2.61
C ILE A 102 13.84 -1.85 1.80
N ALA A 103 13.04 -1.00 2.45
CA ALA A 103 12.28 0.03 1.77
C ALA A 103 13.18 0.96 0.96
N LYS A 104 14.29 1.44 1.55
CA LYS A 104 15.28 2.28 0.86
C LYS A 104 15.96 1.54 -0.30
N ILE A 105 16.46 0.32 -0.08
CA ILE A 105 17.16 -0.48 -1.10
C ILE A 105 16.23 -0.82 -2.27
N ALA A 106 14.96 -1.14 -1.99
CA ALA A 106 13.98 -1.51 -3.01
C ALA A 106 13.25 -0.31 -3.64
N GLY A 107 13.55 0.93 -3.23
CA GLY A 107 12.96 2.15 -3.80
C GLY A 107 11.52 2.43 -3.37
N PHE A 108 11.06 1.88 -2.25
CA PHE A 108 9.72 2.17 -1.73
C PHE A 108 9.67 3.54 -1.03
N GLN A 109 8.67 4.35 -1.37
CA GLN A 109 8.45 5.71 -0.85
C GLN A 109 7.08 5.82 -0.18
N SER A 110 6.95 6.75 0.77
CA SER A 110 5.69 6.95 1.49
C SER A 110 4.57 7.43 0.57
N ILE A 111 3.34 7.06 0.95
CA ILE A 111 2.09 7.34 0.24
C ILE A 111 1.18 8.22 1.10
#